data_AF-A0A527YNL8-F1
#
_entry.id   AF-A0A527YNL8-F1
#
_cell.length_a   1.000
_cell.length_b   1.000
_cell.length_c   1.000
_cell.angle_alpha   90.00
_cell.angle_beta   90.00
_cell.angle_gamma   90.00
#
_symmetry.space_group_name_H-M   'P 1'
#
loop_
_entity.id
_entity.type
_entity.pdbx_description
1 polymer ?
#
loop_
_entity_poly.entity_id
_entity_poly.type
_entity_poly.pdbx_seq_one_letter_code
_entity_poly.pdbx_strand_id
1 'polypeptide(L)' 'SGGAAALVAAGVVPVAHASDGGGSIRVPAACTGLIGLKTSRGRVPLSPLVTESWYGMVVGHAVSRSVRD' A
#
# COMPACT_ATOMS: atom_id res chain seq x y z
N SER A 1 4.85 5.28 1.23
CA SER A 1 4.33 4.43 2.33
C SER A 1 5.40 3.98 3.34
N GLY A 2 6.52 4.70 3.47
CA GLY A 2 7.57 4.34 4.45
C GLY A 2 7.10 4.43 5.90
N GLY A 3 6.49 5.56 6.28
CA GLY A 3 5.93 5.73 7.62
C GLY A 3 4.82 4.73 7.96
N ALA A 4 3.96 4.41 6.99
CA ALA A 4 2.92 3.39 7.13
C ALA A 4 3.51 2.01 7.48
N ALA A 5 4.50 1.56 6.71
CA ALA A 5 5.20 0.30 6.98
C ALA A 5 5.94 0.33 8.32
N ALA A 6 6.61 1.43 8.66
CA ALA A 6 7.30 1.59 9.93
C ALA A 6 6.35 1.48 11.14
N LEU A 7 5.18 2.11 11.09
CA LEU A 7 4.19 2.06 12.18
C LEU A 7 3.56 0.67 12.33
N VAL A 8 3.32 -0.04 11.22
CA VAL A 8 2.80 -1.42 11.28
C VAL A 8 3.85 -2.37 11.85
N ALA A 9 5.11 -2.25 11.41
CA ALA A 9 6.23 -3.06 11.87
C ALA A 9 6.56 -2.80 13.35
N ALA A 10 6.49 -1.53 13.79
CA ALA A 10 6.69 -1.14 15.18
C ALA A 10 5.54 -1.55 16.12
N GLY A 11 4.49 -2.19 15.60
CA GLY A 11 3.38 -2.65 16.45
C GLY A 11 2.30 -1.59 16.71
N VAL A 12 2.50 -0.34 16.29
CA VAL A 12 1.67 0.82 16.65
C VAL A 12 0.26 0.72 16.08
N VAL A 13 0.14 0.26 14.82
CA VAL A 13 -1.14 -0.04 14.18
C VAL A 13 -1.09 -1.44 13.54
N PRO A 14 -2.22 -2.16 13.42
CA PRO A 14 -2.24 -3.50 12.82
C PRO A 14 -2.12 -3.48 11.28
N VAL A 15 -2.63 -2.43 10.64
CA VAL A 15 -2.68 -2.21 9.19
C VAL A 15 -2.53 -0.71 8.93
N ALA A 16 -1.95 -0.34 7.79
CA ALA A 16 -1.88 1.05 7.36
C ALA A 16 -2.14 1.21 5.85
N HIS A 17 -2.82 2.30 5.50
CA HIS A 17 -3.06 2.66 4.11
C HIS A 17 -1.74 3.07 3.43
N ALA A 18 -1.60 2.72 2.16
CA ALA A 18 -0.41 2.95 1.37
C ALA A 18 -0.77 3.07 -0.13
N SER A 19 0.09 3.70 -0.92
CA SER A 19 -0.05 3.79 -2.38
C SER A 19 1.20 3.29 -3.09
N ASP A 20 1.01 2.71 -4.27
CA ASP A 20 2.09 2.10 -5.06
C ASP A 20 1.93 2.50 -6.52
N GLY A 21 2.84 3.34 -7.01
CA GLY A 21 3.05 3.57 -8.46
C GLY A 21 4.28 2.81 -8.95
N GLY A 22 5.43 3.05 -8.30
CA GLY A 22 6.73 2.46 -8.65
C GLY A 22 7.23 1.38 -7.68
N GLY A 23 6.38 0.85 -6.80
CA GLY A 23 6.79 -0.05 -5.72
C GLY A 23 6.59 0.51 -4.32
N SER A 24 5.94 1.66 -4.18
CA SER A 24 5.87 2.38 -2.90
C SER A 24 5.05 1.71 -1.80
N ILE A 25 4.30 0.63 -2.07
CA ILE A 25 3.76 -0.30 -1.06
C ILE A 25 4.77 -1.42 -0.80
N ARG A 26 5.21 -2.08 -1.89
CA ARG A 26 5.99 -3.33 -1.83
C ARG A 26 7.42 -3.13 -1.30
N VAL A 27 8.09 -2.04 -1.67
CA VAL A 27 9.47 -1.74 -1.24
C VAL A 27 9.53 -1.48 0.27
N PRO A 28 8.74 -0.57 0.86
CA PRO A 28 8.74 -0.40 2.31
C PRO A 28 8.34 -1.66 3.09
N ALA A 29 7.38 -2.43 2.57
CA ALA A 29 6.99 -3.70 3.18
C ALA A 29 8.14 -4.71 3.20
N ALA A 30 8.88 -4.85 2.08
CA ALA A 30 10.06 -5.69 2.00
C ALA A 30 11.17 -5.27 2.98
N CYS A 31 11.40 -3.96 3.15
CA CYS A 31 12.39 -3.45 4.10
C CYS A 31 12.01 -3.64 5.58
N THR A 32 10.73 -3.90 5.87
CA THR A 32 10.20 -3.98 7.25
C THR A 32 9.65 -5.36 7.60
N GLY A 33 9.79 -6.35 6.72
CA GLY A 33 9.31 -7.72 6.95
C GLY A 33 7.78 -7.85 6.96
N LEU A 34 7.08 -6.97 6.24
CA LEU A 34 5.61 -6.91 6.18
C LEU A 34 5.06 -7.40 4.84
N ILE A 35 3.74 -7.56 4.78
CA ILE A 35 3.00 -7.80 3.55
C ILE A 35 2.56 -6.46 2.96
N GLY A 36 2.92 -6.19 1.71
CA GLY A 36 2.48 -5.01 0.97
C GLY A 36 1.69 -5.41 -0.27
N LEU A 37 0.39 -5.14 -0.30
CA LEU A 37 -0.48 -5.56 -1.40
C LEU A 37 -0.70 -4.44 -2.42
N LYS A 38 -0.13 -4.59 -3.62
CA LYS A 38 -0.50 -3.79 -4.78
C LYS A 38 -1.59 -4.52 -5.57
N THR A 39 -2.79 -3.95 -5.63
CA THR A 39 -3.89 -4.55 -6.40
C THR A 39 -3.70 -4.39 -7.90
N SER A 40 -4.45 -5.18 -8.68
CA SER A 40 -4.66 -4.92 -10.11
C SER A 40 -5.18 -3.49 -10.33
N ARG A 41 -4.81 -2.89 -11.47
CA ARG A 41 -5.25 -1.54 -11.85
C ARG A 41 -6.77 -1.46 -11.91
N GLY A 42 -7.34 -0.36 -11.42
CA GLY A 42 -8.79 -0.13 -11.39
C GLY A 42 -9.58 -0.94 -10.35
N ARG A 43 -8.93 -1.84 -9.57
CA ARG A 43 -9.62 -2.60 -8.51
C ARG A 43 -10.08 -1.71 -7.36
N VAL A 44 -9.23 -0.77 -6.95
CA VAL A 44 -9.50 0.18 -5.87
C VAL A 44 -9.60 1.58 -6.50
N PRO A 45 -10.70 2.33 -6.29
CA PRO A 45 -10.85 3.68 -6.82
C PRO A 45 -9.85 4.63 -6.14
N LEU A 46 -9.30 5.58 -6.90
CA LEU A 46 -8.29 6.52 -6.41
C LEU A 46 -8.91 7.65 -5.59
N SER A 47 -9.93 8.30 -6.14
CA SER A 47 -10.82 9.21 -5.43
C SER A 47 -12.12 9.41 -6.23
N PRO A 48 -13.18 10.02 -5.65
CA PRO A 48 -14.39 10.37 -6.38
C PRO A 48 -14.17 11.32 -7.57
N LEU A 49 -13.08 12.09 -7.55
CA LEU A 49 -12.77 13.11 -8.56
C LEU A 49 -11.62 12.71 -9.49
N VAL A 50 -10.92 11.60 -9.19
CA VAL A 50 -9.74 11.15 -9.93
C VAL A 50 -9.90 9.68 -10.26
N THR A 51 -10.04 9.39 -11.56
CA THR A 51 -10.24 8.03 -12.08
C THR A 51 -8.94 7.22 -12.06
N GLU A 52 -7.83 7.82 -12.48
CA GLU A 52 -6.51 7.17 -12.48
C GLU A 52 -5.36 8.17 -12.38
N SER A 53 -4.15 7.65 -12.11
CA SER A 53 -2.91 8.41 -12.15
C SER A 53 -1.78 7.54 -12.70
N TRP A 54 -0.85 8.15 -13.44
CA TRP A 54 0.25 7.49 -14.14
C TRP A 54 -0.25 6.33 -15.03
N TYR A 55 -1.28 6.57 -15.84
CA TYR A 55 -1.88 5.55 -16.72
C TYR A 55 -2.29 4.28 -15.95
N GLY A 56 -2.95 4.48 -14.80
CA GLY A 56 -3.40 3.42 -13.90
C GLY A 56 -2.29 2.75 -13.08
N MET A 57 -1.05 3.24 -13.13
CA MET A 57 0.03 2.65 -12.33
C MET A 57 -0.10 2.92 -10.84
N VAL A 58 -0.59 4.11 -10.44
CA VAL A 58 -0.81 4.42 -9.03
C VAL A 58 -2.06 3.70 -8.55
N VAL A 59 -1.91 2.84 -7.54
CA VAL A 59 -3.04 2.20 -6.84
C VAL A 59 -2.88 2.40 -5.34
N GLY A 60 -4.00 2.61 -4.64
CA GLY A 60 -4.06 2.65 -3.18
C GLY A 60 -4.47 1.30 -2.62
N HIS A 61 -3.84 0.86 -1.53
CA HIS A 61 -4.29 -0.25 -0.70
C HIS A 61 -3.58 -0.25 0.66
N ALA A 62 -3.04 -1.38 1.12
CA ALA A 62 -2.54 -1.51 2.49
C ALA A 62 -1.15 -2.19 2.59
N VAL A 63 -0.52 -1.94 3.74
CA VAL A 63 0.55 -2.75 4.31
C VAL A 63 0.01 -3.38 5.60
N SER A 64 0.26 -4.68 5.77
CA SER A 64 -0.25 -5.50 6.88
C SER A 64 0.79 -6.50 7.40
N ARG A 65 0.51 -7.15 8.53
CA ARG A 65 1.43 -8.13 9.15
C ARG A 65 1.28 -9.54 8.59
N SER A 66 0.16 -9.84 7.95
CA SER A 66 -0.11 -11.13 7.34
C SER A 66 -0.95 -10.97 6.06
N VAL A 67 -0.95 -11.99 5.20
CA VAL A 67 -1.75 -11.98 3.96
C VAL A 67 -3.26 -11.97 4.25
N ARG A 68 -3.67 -12.45 5.42
CA ARG A 68 -5.07 -12.51 5.84
C ARG A 68 -5.63 -11.11 6.16
N ASP A 69 -4.79 -10.25 6.71
CA ASP A 69 -5.13 -8.89 7.15
C ASP A 69 -5.18 -7.91 5.96
#